data_AF-A0A3Q0T4T4-F1
#
_entry.id   AF-A0A3Q0T4T4-F1
#
_cell.length_a   1.000
_cell.length_b   1.000
_cell.length_c   1.000
_cell.angle_alpha   90.00
_cell.angle_beta   90.00
_cell.angle_gamma   90.00
#
_symmetry.space_group_name_H-M   'P 1'
#
loop_
_entity.id
_entity.type
_entity.pdbx_description
1 polymer ?
#
loop_
_entity_poly.entity_id
_entity_poly.type
_entity_poly.pdbx_seq_one_letter_code
_entity_poly.pdbx_strand_id
1 'polypeptide(L)' 'MPDQISVSEFLSETTEDYNSPTTSSFTTRMQSCRNTVNVLEEVRPRCQPAEDG' A
#
# COMPACT_ATOMS: atom_id res chain seq x y z
N MET A 1 2.28 -15.56 -6.92
CA MET A 1 2.03 -14.14 -7.26
C MET A 1 2.13 -13.37 -5.96
N PRO A 2 2.86 -12.24 -5.86
CA PRO A 2 2.90 -11.47 -4.63
C PRO A 2 1.47 -11.02 -4.32
N ASP A 3 1.06 -11.23 -3.07
CA ASP A 3 -0.24 -10.81 -2.58
C ASP A 3 -0.31 -9.27 -2.64
N GLN A 4 -1.24 -8.75 -3.44
CA GLN A 4 -1.48 -7.32 -3.63
C GLN A 4 -2.90 -7.05 -3.13
N ILE A 5 -3.05 -5.98 -2.36
CA ILE A 5 -4.35 -5.53 -1.83
C ILE A 5 -4.74 -4.23 -2.52
N SER A 6 -6.03 -4.02 -2.72
CA SER A 6 -6.50 -2.73 -3.24
C SER A 6 -6.35 -1.62 -2.19
N VAL A 7 -6.25 -0.36 -2.62
CA VAL A 7 -6.21 0.79 -1.69
C VAL A 7 -7.43 0.82 -0.77
N SER A 8 -8.60 0.43 -1.27
CA SER A 8 -9.83 0.29 -0.47
C SER A 8 -9.71 -0.77 0.62
N GLU A 9 -9.14 -1.94 0.29
CA GLU A 9 -8.90 -3.02 1.27
C GLU A 9 -7.90 -2.59 2.34
N PHE A 10 -6.82 -1.90 1.95
CA PHE A 10 -5.86 -1.34 2.88
C PHE A 10 -6.52 -0.39 3.89
N LEU A 11 -7.38 0.50 3.40
CA LEU A 11 -8.08 1.47 4.24
C LEU A 11 -9.08 0.79 5.19
N SER A 12 -9.85 -0.19 4.70
CA SER A 12 -10.77 -0.93 5.55
C SER A 12 -10.04 -1.69 6.65
N GLU A 13 -8.92 -2.32 6.30
CA GLU A 13 -8.13 -3.08 7.26
C GLU A 13 -7.52 -2.16 8.31
N THR A 14 -6.84 -1.09 7.88
CA THR A 14 -6.27 -0.08 8.80
C THR A 14 -7.32 0.55 9.70
N THR A 15 -8.55 0.72 9.21
CA THR A 15 -9.66 1.26 10.01
C THR A 15 -10.16 0.25 11.03
N GLU A 16 -10.29 -1.03 10.66
CA GLU A 16 -10.63 -2.10 11.57
C GLU A 16 -9.56 -2.28 12.65
N ASP A 17 -8.29 -2.20 12.27
CA ASP A 17 -7.13 -2.25 13.16
C ASP A 17 -7.14 -1.12 14.20
N TYR A 18 -7.51 0.09 13.78
CA TYR A 18 -7.67 1.23 14.68
C TYR A 18 -8.80 1.01 15.70
N ASN A 19 -9.92 0.43 15.26
CA ASN A 19 -11.08 0.18 16.11
C ASN A 19 -10.94 -1.07 16.98
N SER A 20 -10.09 -2.03 16.60
CA SER A 20 -9.92 -3.32 17.30
C SER A 20 -8.46 -3.81 17.22
N PRO A 21 -7.54 -3.16 17.95
CA PRO A 21 -6.11 -3.42 17.86
C PRO A 21 -5.69 -4.84 18.28
N THR A 22 -6.51 -5.57 19.05
CA THR A 22 -6.23 -6.93 19.52
C THR A 22 -6.69 -8.04 18.58
N THR A 23 -7.64 -7.78 17.66
CA THR A 23 -8.11 -8.75 16.64
C THR A 23 -7.60 -8.46 15.24
N SER A 24 -6.84 -7.37 15.13
CA SER A 24 -6.19 -6.88 13.94
C SER A 24 -5.38 -7.96 13.20
N SER A 25 -5.61 -8.07 11.89
CA SER A 25 -4.78 -8.86 10.97
C SER A 25 -3.65 -8.03 10.34
N PHE A 26 -3.48 -6.78 10.79
CA PHE A 26 -2.53 -5.81 10.26
C PHE A 26 -1.14 -6.39 10.05
N THR A 27 -0.57 -7.06 11.05
CA THR A 27 0.78 -7.63 10.97
C THR A 27 0.91 -8.65 9.83
N THR A 28 -0.15 -9.40 9.56
CA THR A 28 -0.21 -10.42 8.51
C THR A 28 -0.32 -9.76 7.12
N ARG A 29 -1.12 -8.70 6.99
CA ARG A 29 -1.35 -8.03 5.70
C ARG A 29 -0.40 -6.89 5.39
N MET A 30 0.37 -6.42 6.38
CA MET A 30 1.40 -5.40 6.23
C MET A 30 2.38 -5.69 5.08
N GLN A 31 2.70 -6.96 4.83
CA GLN A 31 3.57 -7.34 3.72
C GLN A 31 2.88 -7.11 2.36
N SER A 32 1.59 -7.43 2.24
CA SER A 32 0.77 -7.15 1.06
C SER A 32 0.57 -5.64 0.85
N CYS A 33 0.40 -4.87 1.94
CA CYS A 33 0.35 -3.40 1.92
C CYS A 33 1.65 -2.84 1.33
N ARG A 34 2.80 -3.28 1.83
CA ARG A 34 4.13 -2.85 1.35
C ARG A 34 4.35 -3.22 -0.12
N ASN A 35 3.97 -4.42 -0.52
CA ASN A 35 4.09 -4.85 -1.92
C ASN A 35 3.26 -3.97 -2.85
N THR A 36 2.03 -3.61 -2.45
CA THR A 36 1.15 -2.74 -3.24
C THR A 36 1.74 -1.34 -3.40
N VAL A 37 2.24 -0.74 -2.30
CA VAL A 37 2.89 0.57 -2.35
C VAL A 37 4.15 0.54 -3.22
N ASN A 38 5.00 -0.47 -3.08
CA ASN A 38 6.20 -0.62 -3.90
C ASN A 38 5.85 -0.65 -5.38
N VAL A 39 4.87 -1.46 -5.78
CA VAL A 39 4.41 -1.54 -7.17
C VAL A 39 3.88 -0.19 -7.64
N LEU A 40 3.06 0.49 -6.84
CA LEU A 40 2.55 1.83 -7.17
C LEU A 40 3.67 2.89 -7.30
N GLU A 41 4.73 2.81 -6.49
CA GLU A 41 5.89 3.68 -6.61
C GLU A 41 6.75 3.36 -7.84
N GLU A 42 6.79 2.10 -8.28
CA GLU A 42 7.47 1.69 -9.52
C GLU A 42 6.74 2.15 -10.80
N VAL A 43 5.40 2.19 -10.81
CA VAL A 43 4.62 2.73 -11.94
C VAL A 43 4.44 4.24 -11.90
N ARG A 44 4.79 4.92 -10.79
CA ARG A 44 4.77 6.38 -10.77
C ARG A 44 5.83 6.88 -11.75
N PRO A 45 5.47 7.54 -12.86
CA PRO A 45 6.48 8.15 -13.71
C PRO A 45 7.22 9.15 -12.85
N ARG A 46 8.52 8.93 -12.65
CA ARG A 46 9.42 9.95 -12.10
C ARG A 46 9.21 11.14 -13.02
N CYS A 47 8.57 12.20 -12.52
CA CYS A 47 8.47 13.44 -13.25
C CYS A 47 9.93 13.85 -13.53
N GLN A 48 10.43 13.58 -14.75
CA GLN A 48 11.75 14.00 -15.14
C GLN A 48 11.71 15.52 -15.09
N PRO A 49 12.68 16.20 -14.44
CA PRO A 49 12.80 17.63 -14.63
C PRO A 49 12.95 17.84 -16.14
N ALA A 50 12.03 18.60 -16.73
CA ALA A 50 12.13 18.98 -18.13
C ALA A 50 13.43 19.78 -18.28
N GLU A 51 14.46 19.16 -18.83
CA GLU A 51 15.61 19.88 -19.37
C GLU A 51 15.14 20.52 -20.68
N ASP A 52 14.56 21.71 -20.56
CA ASP A 52 14.27 22.61 -21.69
C ASP A 52 15.50 23.50 -21.91
N GLY A 53 16.15 23.30 -23.06
CA GLY A 53 17.33 24.04 -23.52
C GLY A 53 16.99 25.25 -24.39
#